data_AF-A0A829GHN8-F1
#
_entry.id   AF-A0A829GHN8-F1
#
_cell.length_a   1.000
_cell.length_b   1.000
_cell.length_c   1.000
_cell.angle_alpha   90.00
_cell.angle_beta   90.00
_cell.angle_gamma   90.00
#
_symmetry.space_group_name_H-M   'P 1'
#
loop_
_entity.id
_entity.type
_entity.pdbx_description
1 polymer ?
#
loop_
_entity_poly.entity_id
_entity_poly.type
_entity_poly.pdbx_seq_one_letter_code
_entity_poly.pdbx_strand_id
1 'polypeptide(L)'
;MTIGFIGAGNMARAIITGLLAKNAVTPEEIVLHGGQPIHYEPYAAKIGAKAVASNQAVADTADIVFLAVAPKLGVPILKTIGPTLK
;
A
#
# COMPACT_ATOMS: atom_id res chain seq x y z
N MET A 1 1.96 -4.58 -13.43
CA MET A 1 2.99 -4.53 -12.36
C MET A 1 2.30 -4.01 -11.13
N THR A 2 2.31 -4.72 -10.00
CA THR A 2 1.53 -4.34 -8.83
C THR A 2 2.38 -3.56 -7.81
N ILE A 3 1.91 -2.37 -7.43
CA ILE A 3 2.52 -1.54 -6.39
C ILE A 3 1.70 -1.66 -5.10
N GLY A 4 2.35 -2.14 -4.05
CA GLY A 4 1.80 -2.30 -2.72
C GLY A 4 2.13 -1.14 -1.80
N PHE A 5 1.13 -0.62 -1.07
CA PHE A 5 1.33 0.37 -0.03
C PHE A 5 0.96 -0.20 1.34
N ILE A 6 1.94 -0.26 2.24
CA ILE A 6 1.71 -0.53 3.65
C ILE A 6 1.64 0.82 4.36
N GLY A 7 0.44 1.20 4.76
CA GLY A 7 0.08 2.53 5.21
C GLY A 7 -0.69 3.30 4.14
N ALA A 8 -1.73 4.04 4.58
CA ALA A 8 -2.60 4.84 3.71
C ALA A 8 -2.74 6.29 4.23
N GLY A 9 -1.67 6.81 4.86
CA GLY A 9 -1.60 8.18 5.34
C GLY A 9 -1.29 9.18 4.22
N ASN A 10 -1.00 10.43 4.61
CA ASN A 10 -0.77 11.52 3.66
C ASN A 10 0.33 11.22 2.64
N MET A 11 1.43 10.61 3.07
CA MET A 11 2.55 10.28 2.18
C MET A 11 2.17 9.24 1.12
N ALA A 12 1.56 8.14 1.53
CA ALA A 12 1.06 7.11 0.60
C ALA A 12 0.11 7.73 -0.43
N ARG A 13 -0.86 8.52 0.04
CA ARG A 13 -1.86 9.17 -0.81
C ARG A 13 -1.24 10.15 -1.80
N ALA A 14 -0.25 10.93 -1.39
CA ALA A 14 0.44 11.87 -2.25
C ALA A 14 1.21 11.15 -3.38
N ILE A 15 1.94 10.09 -3.03
CA ILE A 15 2.66 9.25 -4.00
C ILE A 15 1.68 8.61 -4.99
N ILE A 16 0.63 7.95 -4.48
CA ILE A 16 -0.40 7.32 -5.31
C ILE A 16 -1.04 8.34 -6.26
N THR A 17 -1.43 9.50 -5.74
CA THR A 17 -2.05 10.57 -6.55
C THR A 17 -1.12 11.04 -7.66
N GLY A 18 0.18 11.20 -7.37
CA GLY A 18 1.18 11.57 -8.38
C GLY A 18 1.38 10.51 -9.46
N LEU A 19 1.47 9.24 -9.06
CA LEU A 19 1.62 8.11 -10.00
C LEU A 19 0.41 7.99 -10.94
N LEU A 20 -0.80 8.09 -10.39
CA LEU A 20 -2.04 8.07 -11.17
C LEU A 20 -2.14 9.28 -12.11
N ALA A 21 -1.83 10.49 -11.62
CA ALA A 21 -1.88 11.71 -12.44
C ALA A 21 -0.89 11.71 -13.60
N LYS A 22 0.20 10.94 -13.50
CA LYS A 22 1.18 10.74 -14.57
C LYS A 22 0.91 9.52 -15.45
N ASN A 23 -0.20 8.81 -15.21
CA ASN A 23 -0.50 7.53 -15.87
C ASN A 23 0.65 6.52 -15.77
N ALA A 24 1.42 6.58 -14.68
CA ALA A 24 2.56 5.69 -14.47
C ALA A 24 2.13 4.29 -14.01
N VAL A 25 0.92 4.20 -13.43
CA VAL A 25 0.22 2.96 -13.05
C VAL A 25 -1.29 3.17 -13.21
N THR A 26 -2.05 2.10 -13.33
CA THR A 26 -3.52 2.14 -13.24
C THR A 26 -3.98 1.92 -11.79
N PRO A 27 -5.23 2.30 -11.44
CA PRO A 27 -5.79 2.01 -10.12
C PRO A 27 -5.73 0.53 -9.72
N GLU A 28 -5.98 -0.37 -10.66
CA GLU A 28 -6.02 -1.82 -10.43
C GLU A 28 -4.64 -2.41 -10.12
N GLU A 29 -3.58 -1.70 -10.53
CA GLU A 29 -2.20 -2.03 -10.21
C GLU A 29 -1.80 -1.61 -8.79
N ILE A 30 -2.66 -0.90 -8.06
CA ILE A 30 -2.38 -0.47 -6.69
C ILE A 30 -3.12 -1.36 -5.70
N VAL A 31 -2.37 -1.90 -4.74
CA VAL A 31 -2.89 -2.61 -3.57
C VAL A 31 -2.45 -1.90 -2.29
N LEU A 32 -3.34 -1.74 -1.32
CA LEU A 32 -3.00 -1.04 -0.08
C LEU A 32 -3.69 -1.61 1.16
N HIS A 33 -2.99 -1.49 2.28
CA HIS A 33 -3.48 -1.83 3.61
C HIS A 33 -3.01 -0.78 4.61
N GLY A 34 -3.87 -0.40 5.55
CA GLY A 34 -3.58 0.55 6.62
C GLY A 34 -3.88 -0.04 8.00
N GLY A 35 -3.68 0.76 9.06
CA GLY A 35 -3.86 0.27 10.44
C GLY A 35 -5.30 -0.10 10.80
N GLN A 36 -6.30 0.63 10.29
CA GLN A 36 -7.71 0.30 10.45
C GLN A 36 -8.47 0.46 9.13
N PRO A 37 -9.34 -0.50 8.75
CA PRO A 37 -10.15 -0.48 7.52
C PRO A 37 -10.82 0.86 7.20
N ILE A 38 -11.45 1.46 8.22
CA ILE A 38 -12.14 2.75 8.15
C ILE A 38 -11.28 3.89 7.56
N HIS A 39 -9.95 3.81 7.68
CA HIS A 39 -9.05 4.85 7.21
C HIS A 39 -8.55 4.65 5.78
N TYR A 40 -8.60 3.43 5.22
CA TYR A 40 -7.99 3.14 3.91
C TYR A 40 -8.95 2.54 2.89
N GLU A 41 -9.97 1.78 3.30
CA GLU A 41 -10.94 1.20 2.37
C GLU A 41 -11.73 2.28 1.60
N PRO A 42 -12.24 3.36 2.24
CA PRO A 42 -12.94 4.42 1.49
C PRO A 42 -12.03 5.12 0.49
N TYR A 43 -10.73 5.22 0.81
CA TYR A 43 -9.75 5.81 -0.09
C TYR A 43 -9.46 4.90 -1.28
N ALA A 44 -9.23 3.61 -1.04
CA ALA A 44 -9.02 2.62 -2.08
C ALA A 44 -10.21 2.58 -3.04
N ALA A 45 -11.43 2.52 -2.51
CA ALA A 45 -12.66 2.58 -3.29
C ALA A 45 -12.78 3.87 -4.11
N LYS A 46 -12.46 5.03 -3.53
CA LYS A 46 -12.49 6.32 -4.22
C LYS A 46 -11.57 6.37 -5.45
N ILE A 47 -10.39 5.75 -5.37
CA ILE A 47 -9.41 5.81 -6.46
C ILE A 47 -9.47 4.61 -7.40
N GLY A 48 -10.26 3.58 -7.09
CA GLY A 48 -10.31 2.32 -7.84
C GLY A 48 -9.20 1.32 -7.49
N ALA A 49 -8.50 1.51 -6.37
CA ALA A 49 -7.44 0.62 -5.92
C ALA A 49 -7.97 -0.53 -5.07
N LYS A 50 -7.15 -1.58 -4.91
CA LYS A 50 -7.50 -2.76 -4.12
C LYS A 50 -7.11 -2.57 -2.65
N ALA A 51 -8.10 -2.53 -1.76
CA ALA A 51 -7.87 -2.70 -0.33
C ALA A 51 -7.69 -4.19 0.02
N VAL A 52 -6.71 -4.52 0.86
CA VAL A 52 -6.51 -5.88 1.39
C VAL A 52 -6.53 -5.90 2.91
N ALA A 53 -6.59 -7.09 3.51
CA ALA A 53 -6.84 -7.27 4.94
C ALA A 53 -5.58 -7.30 5.82
N SER A 54 -4.38 -7.28 5.25
CA SER A 54 -3.14 -7.32 6.03
C SER A 54 -1.93 -6.78 5.26
N ASN A 55 -0.86 -6.44 6.00
CA ASN A 55 0.45 -6.11 5.42
C ASN A 55 1.04 -7.30 4.65
N GLN A 56 0.76 -8.52 5.11
CA GLN A 56 1.19 -9.75 4.47
C GLN A 56 0.54 -9.89 3.08
N ALA A 57 -0.77 -9.65 2.99
CA ALA A 57 -1.49 -9.71 1.72
C ALA A 57 -0.96 -8.67 0.70
N VAL A 58 -0.46 -7.51 1.16
CA VAL A 58 0.24 -6.56 0.29
C VAL A 58 1.55 -7.17 -0.22
N ALA A 59 2.38 -7.73 0.67
CA ALA A 59 3.66 -8.33 0.32
C ALA A 59 3.52 -9.55 -0.60
N ASP A 60 2.46 -10.35 -0.43
CA ASP A 60 2.20 -11.55 -1.25
C ASP A 60 1.83 -11.19 -2.70
N THR A 61 1.27 -9.99 -2.93
CA THR A 61 0.68 -9.60 -4.22
C THR A 61 1.45 -8.53 -4.97
N ALA A 62 2.26 -7.72 -4.27
CA ALA A 62 2.97 -6.60 -4.87
C ALA A 62 4.35 -6.98 -5.42
N ASP A 63 4.69 -6.44 -6.58
CA ASP A 63 6.04 -6.48 -7.15
C ASP A 63 6.96 -5.46 -6.45
N ILE A 64 6.39 -4.32 -6.03
CA ILE A 64 7.08 -3.24 -5.31
C ILE A 64 6.27 -2.86 -4.07
N VAL A 65 6.88 -2.85 -2.89
CA VAL A 65 6.23 -2.45 -1.63
C VAL A 65 6.76 -1.11 -1.13
N PHE A 66 5.88 -0.12 -1.04
CA PHE A 66 6.11 1.13 -0.32
C PHE A 66 5.71 0.99 1.16
N LEU A 67 6.70 1.06 2.04
CA LEU A 67 6.50 1.11 3.48
C LEU A 67 6.20 2.55 3.92
N ALA A 68 4.94 2.95 3.88
CA ALA A 68 4.44 4.31 4.14
C ALA A 68 3.80 4.44 5.54
N VAL A 69 4.53 4.01 6.58
CA VAL A 69 4.10 4.02 7.99
C VAL A 69 4.98 4.95 8.84
N ALA A 70 4.54 5.22 10.07
CA ALA A 70 5.38 5.92 11.05
C ALA A 70 6.68 5.13 11.32
N PRO A 71 7.84 5.80 11.55
CA PRO A 71 9.14 5.14 11.66
C PRO A 71 9.19 3.98 12.67
N LYS A 72 8.55 4.16 13.83
CA LYS A 72 8.48 3.13 14.89
C LYS A 72 7.83 1.81 14.46
N LEU A 73 7.00 1.83 13.41
CA LEU A 73 6.32 0.66 12.87
C LEU A 73 7.11 -0.04 11.78
N GLY A 74 8.17 0.59 11.23
CA GLY A 74 8.88 0.05 10.07
C GLY A 74 9.57 -1.29 10.38
N VAL A 75 10.40 -1.32 11.41
CA VAL A 75 11.13 -2.54 11.83
C VAL A 75 10.20 -3.71 12.14
N PRO A 76 9.15 -3.59 12.98
CA PRO A 76 8.27 -4.73 13.26
C PRO A 76 7.53 -5.22 12.02
N ILE A 77 7.11 -4.33 11.12
CA ILE A 77 6.44 -4.74 9.87
C ILE A 77 7.41 -5.49 8.96
N LEU A 78 8.63 -4.97 8.77
CA LEU A 78 9.65 -5.61 7.93
C LEU A 78 10.07 -6.98 8.46
N LYS A 79 10.11 -7.17 9.79
CA LYS A 79 10.36 -8.50 10.37
C LYS A 79 9.27 -9.50 9.99
N THR A 80 8.02 -9.07 9.88
CA THR A 80 6.90 -9.94 9.53
C THR A 80 6.86 -10.25 8.03
N ILE A 81 6.95 -9.23 7.17
CA ILE A 81 6.78 -9.42 5.72
C ILE A 81 8.08 -9.75 4.99
N GLY A 82 9.24 -9.43 5.58
CA GLY A 82 10.56 -9.57 4.97
C GLY A 82 10.84 -10.93 4.33
N PRO A 83 10.49 -12.07 4.97
CA PRO A 83 10.66 -13.40 4.38
C PRO A 83 9.86 -13.65 3.08
N THR A 84 8.88 -12.81 2.79
CA THR A 84 7.99 -12.91 1.60
C THR A 84 8.52 -12.10 0.43
N LEU A 85 9.28 -11.04 0.72
CA LEU A 85 9.78 -10.12 -0.30
C LEU A 85 10.88 -10.83 -1.12
N LYS A 86 10.81 -10.66 -2.44
CA LYS A 86 11.76 -11.24 -3.40
C LYS A 86 12.96 -10.33 -3.64
#